data_AF-A0A497PRB6-F1
#
_entry.id   AF-A0A497PRB6-F1
#
_cell.length_a   1.000
_cell.length_b   1.000
_cell.length_c   1.000
_cell.angle_alpha   90.00
_cell.angle_beta   90.00
_cell.angle_gamma   90.00
#
_symmetry.space_group_name_H-M   'P 1'
#
loop_
_entity.id
_entity.type
_entity.pdbx_description
1 polymer ?
#
loop_
_entity_poly.entity_id
_entity_poly.type
_entity_poly.pdbx_seq_one_letter_code
_entity_poly.pdbx_strand_id
1 'polypeptide(L)'
;MAAQTYAVHNLDKVLVGRACDRDERAEVSLSNVCGIAVLIPKPKVFELAKRKTDWRDTNWYIGLVGFWREYRRHRMGVLGIAILLGFVVLAIGAPWFVQYSPSPSAKIAPPFLAPEWTSVVDPGAVKSREYAPDPTLSHVYSDTDSLPINEILIHGAASYGTSSSFSGTHHLASGPSDTNYISLTWQHTAGDEPHFVSPVNANPEMPDCEDFVYFTQAFEWPYERLPNDVNVSFSFGVTLTGDFASNPRGGLMFKVYVWLIDSSGNWRMIYDSYPPYTETVINRRVDLNWFDIIEAWGGMVDKGDGQEDPTDVLTIAFGLAPTQMFETEYENYDGSVTVKFTDVSVFAYGPYFGILGTTDKGADAWSQLVFGTRISLTIGITATLLSTIVGVIVGMTSGYFGGRIDEILMRVVDFLLVIPGLPLMMVLAAFLGPTIQNIILVIAILGWTGTSRLIRSQVMAEKNKAYVESAKAIGASDTYIIYRHILPNVTPILFADITLGVVGAILSESGLSFLGLTDPSQPSWGRMLADAQGSGGFSNGAWWVVVFPGLMITVLSLAFTFVGHTLDQVLNPRLRER
;
A
#
# COMPACT_ATOMS: atom_id res chain seq x y z
N MET A 1 -9.53 40.87 51.44
CA MET A 1 -10.72 41.66 51.07
C MET A 1 -11.84 40.65 50.83
N ALA A 2 -12.81 40.64 51.76
CA ALA A 2 -14.10 39.94 51.81
C ALA A 2 -14.20 38.43 51.49
N ALA A 3 -14.61 37.68 52.52
CA ALA A 3 -15.09 36.31 52.53
C ALA A 3 -16.61 36.27 52.79
N GLN A 4 -17.30 35.15 52.47
CA GLN A 4 -18.54 34.57 53.05
C GLN A 4 -19.04 33.47 52.09
N THR A 5 -19.22 32.17 52.39
CA THR A 5 -19.86 31.39 53.48
C THR A 5 -21.41 31.32 53.41
N TYR A 6 -21.93 30.10 53.62
CA TYR A 6 -23.33 29.64 53.87
C TYR A 6 -24.17 29.25 52.63
N ALA A 7 -25.10 28.28 52.64
CA ALA A 7 -25.37 27.05 53.42
C ALA A 7 -26.59 26.32 52.79
N VAL A 8 -26.56 24.99 52.81
CA VAL A 8 -27.64 24.00 53.06
C VAL A 8 -29.12 24.47 53.06
N HIS A 9 -30.01 23.86 52.24
CA HIS A 9 -31.12 23.00 52.71
C HIS A 9 -31.99 22.34 51.60
N ASN A 10 -32.53 21.17 51.95
CA ASN A 10 -33.52 20.32 51.27
C ASN A 10 -34.85 21.04 50.93
N LEU A 11 -35.55 20.59 49.88
CA LEU A 11 -36.82 19.85 49.98
C LEU A 11 -37.52 19.67 48.62
N ASP A 12 -38.08 18.47 48.48
CA ASP A 12 -38.95 17.98 47.42
C ASP A 12 -40.03 18.96 46.94
N LYS A 13 -40.26 18.98 45.63
CA LYS A 13 -41.60 19.21 45.05
C LYS A 13 -41.72 18.56 43.66
N VAL A 14 -42.36 17.39 43.69
CA VAL A 14 -43.18 16.81 42.61
C VAL A 14 -44.29 17.80 42.25
N LEU A 15 -44.59 17.96 40.95
CA LEU A 15 -45.93 18.14 40.33
C LEU A 15 -45.74 18.28 38.80
N VAL A 16 -46.05 17.24 38.03
CA VAL A 16 -47.30 17.06 37.25
C VAL A 16 -47.26 17.69 35.86
N GLY A 17 -47.07 16.81 34.87
CA GLY A 17 -47.35 17.04 33.46
C GLY A 17 -48.69 16.42 33.06
N ARG A 18 -49.48 17.23 32.37
CA ARG A 18 -50.86 17.06 31.89
C ARG A 18 -51.19 15.73 31.22
N ALA A 19 -52.37 15.18 31.53
CA ALA A 19 -53.24 14.54 30.56
C ALA A 19 -54.69 14.93 30.89
N CYS A 20 -55.31 15.66 29.98
CA CYS A 20 -56.72 16.02 29.98
C CYS A 20 -57.28 15.38 28.71
N ASP A 21 -58.24 14.47 28.81
CA ASP A 21 -59.50 14.56 28.05
C ASP A 21 -60.52 13.48 28.49
N ARG A 22 -61.80 13.89 28.43
CA ARG A 22 -63.06 13.11 28.39
C ARG A 22 -63.68 12.52 29.67
N ASP A 23 -64.62 13.30 30.19
CA ASP A 23 -66.06 13.00 30.31
C ASP A 23 -66.49 11.55 30.61
N GLU A 24 -66.92 11.33 31.85
CA GLU A 24 -68.17 10.58 32.09
C GLU A 24 -68.83 11.03 33.40
N ARG A 25 -70.14 11.23 33.33
CA ARG A 25 -70.97 11.96 34.29
C ARG A 25 -71.15 11.19 35.61
N ALA A 26 -71.03 11.92 36.71
CA ALA A 26 -71.46 11.48 38.03
C ALA A 26 -72.97 11.73 38.20
N GLU A 27 -73.74 10.69 38.51
CA GLU A 27 -75.01 10.81 39.23
C GLU A 27 -74.78 10.32 40.67
N VAL A 28 -74.92 11.21 41.65
CA VAL A 28 -75.08 10.82 43.06
C VAL A 28 -76.22 11.65 43.65
N SER A 29 -77.32 10.95 43.93
CA SER A 29 -78.43 11.41 44.75
C SER A 29 -78.03 11.41 46.23
N LEU A 30 -78.24 12.54 46.91
CA LEU A 30 -78.10 12.66 48.36
C LEU A 30 -79.41 12.29 49.05
N SER A 31 -79.36 11.35 50.01
CA SER A 31 -80.28 11.41 51.14
C SER A 31 -79.66 10.82 52.41
N ASN A 32 -79.96 11.53 53.50
CA ASN A 32 -79.57 11.30 54.88
C ASN A 32 -79.90 9.89 55.39
N VAL A 33 -79.14 9.39 56.37
CA VAL A 33 -79.62 9.03 57.73
C VAL A 33 -78.50 8.29 58.50
N CYS A 34 -78.46 8.61 59.79
CA CYS A 34 -77.65 8.08 60.88
C CYS A 34 -77.55 6.54 60.90
N GLY A 35 -76.33 6.00 61.02
CA GLY A 35 -76.08 4.57 61.26
C GLY A 35 -74.59 4.27 61.34
N ILE A 36 -74.10 3.89 62.52
CA ILE A 36 -72.73 3.40 62.72
C ILE A 36 -72.57 2.11 61.91
N ALA A 37 -71.82 2.17 60.81
CA ALA A 37 -71.32 1.02 60.08
C ALA A 37 -69.79 1.14 60.03
N VAL A 38 -69.11 0.36 60.85
CA VAL A 38 -67.67 0.12 60.73
C VAL A 38 -67.44 -0.58 59.39
N LEU A 39 -67.07 0.18 58.37
CA LEU A 39 -66.65 -0.35 57.07
C LEU A 39 -65.27 -1.00 57.26
N ILE A 40 -65.27 -2.32 57.46
CA ILE A 40 -64.10 -3.15 57.22
C ILE A 40 -63.85 -3.09 55.70
N PRO A 41 -62.73 -2.52 55.21
CA PRO A 41 -62.42 -2.58 53.79
C PRO A 41 -62.17 -4.04 53.43
N LYS A 42 -63.01 -4.62 52.56
CA LYS A 42 -62.71 -5.91 51.94
C LYS A 42 -61.32 -5.78 51.28
N PRO A 43 -60.40 -6.74 51.49
CA PRO A 43 -59.16 -6.72 50.73
C PRO A 43 -59.54 -6.79 49.25
N LYS A 44 -59.09 -5.80 48.47
CA LYS A 44 -59.08 -5.92 47.01
C LYS A 44 -58.25 -7.16 46.73
N VAL A 45 -58.91 -8.24 46.31
CA VAL A 45 -58.26 -9.37 45.67
C VAL A 45 -57.60 -8.76 44.44
N PHE A 46 -56.29 -8.56 44.55
CA PHE A 46 -55.44 -8.26 43.41
C PHE A 46 -55.50 -9.51 42.55
N GLU A 47 -56.47 -9.54 41.65
CA GLU A 47 -56.53 -10.53 40.59
C GLU A 47 -55.31 -10.22 39.72
N LEU A 48 -54.19 -10.87 40.07
CA LEU A 48 -53.01 -10.93 39.24
C LEU A 48 -53.51 -11.47 37.91
N ALA A 49 -53.73 -10.58 36.95
CA ALA A 49 -53.80 -10.94 35.55
C ALA A 49 -52.52 -11.71 35.28
N LYS A 50 -52.62 -13.04 35.32
CA LYS A 50 -51.61 -13.97 34.87
C LYS A 50 -51.46 -13.68 33.39
N ARG A 51 -50.63 -12.69 33.06
CA ARG A 51 -49.98 -12.64 31.77
C ARG A 51 -49.16 -13.92 31.74
N LYS A 52 -49.71 -14.92 31.07
CA LYS A 52 -49.09 -16.22 30.84
C LYS A 52 -47.93 -15.96 29.88
N THR A 53 -46.88 -15.28 30.35
CA THR A 53 -45.56 -15.42 29.74
C THR A 53 -45.18 -16.85 30.02
N ASP A 54 -45.29 -17.68 28.98
CA ASP A 54 -44.81 -19.04 29.03
C ASP A 54 -43.34 -18.95 29.47
N TRP A 55 -42.89 -19.78 30.40
CA TRP A 55 -41.52 -19.72 30.92
C TRP A 55 -40.47 -19.92 29.80
N ARG A 56 -40.92 -20.41 28.64
CA ARG A 56 -40.18 -20.48 27.37
C ARG A 56 -39.91 -19.11 26.72
N ASP A 57 -40.74 -18.09 26.96
CA ASP A 57 -40.53 -16.73 26.47
C ASP A 57 -39.42 -15.97 27.22
N THR A 58 -39.07 -16.42 28.43
CA THR A 58 -37.96 -15.84 29.21
C THR A 58 -36.58 -16.22 28.66
N ASN A 59 -36.52 -17.25 27.80
CA ASN A 59 -35.29 -17.84 27.24
C ASN A 59 -35.12 -17.55 25.75
N TRP A 60 -35.65 -16.44 25.23
CA TRP A 60 -35.58 -16.09 23.80
C TRP A 60 -34.14 -16.01 23.24
N TYR A 61 -33.12 -15.88 24.10
CA TYR A 61 -31.68 -15.95 23.77
C TYR A 61 -31.13 -17.37 23.59
N ILE A 62 -31.83 -18.42 24.04
CA ILE A 62 -31.44 -19.83 23.86
C ILE A 62 -31.72 -20.30 22.43
N GLY A 63 -32.65 -19.65 21.73
CA GLY A 63 -32.97 -19.94 20.33
C GLY A 63 -32.19 -19.05 19.36
N LEU A 64 -31.44 -19.66 18.44
CA LEU A 64 -30.70 -18.98 17.37
C LEU A 64 -31.58 -18.00 16.54
N VAL A 65 -32.84 -18.38 16.32
CA VAL A 65 -33.85 -17.55 15.63
C VAL A 65 -34.31 -16.35 16.46
N GLY A 66 -34.45 -16.53 17.79
CA GLY A 66 -34.83 -15.46 18.71
C GLY A 66 -33.71 -14.43 18.85
N PHE A 67 -32.49 -14.92 19.06
CA PHE A 67 -31.27 -14.12 19.05
C PHE A 67 -31.13 -13.31 17.75
N TRP A 68 -31.22 -13.95 16.58
CA TRP A 68 -31.10 -13.25 15.30
C TRP A 68 -32.16 -12.18 15.08
N ARG A 69 -33.40 -12.44 15.53
CA ARG A 69 -34.50 -11.48 15.42
C ARG A 69 -34.25 -10.21 16.22
N GLU A 70 -33.58 -10.31 17.35
CA GLU A 70 -33.18 -9.16 18.14
C GLU A 70 -31.93 -8.50 17.56
N TYR A 71 -30.90 -9.29 17.24
CA TYR A 71 -29.65 -8.79 16.68
C TYR A 71 -29.87 -7.93 15.44
N ARG A 72 -30.73 -8.38 14.52
CA ARG A 72 -31.03 -7.64 13.28
C ARG A 72 -31.72 -6.28 13.50
N ARG A 73 -32.21 -5.98 14.71
CA ARG A 73 -32.77 -4.65 15.05
C ARG A 73 -31.67 -3.60 15.18
N HIS A 74 -30.44 -4.02 15.47
CA HIS A 74 -29.29 -3.13 15.62
C HIS A 74 -28.61 -2.92 14.26
N ARG A 75 -28.78 -1.72 13.69
CA ARG A 75 -28.22 -1.36 12.37
C ARG A 75 -26.70 -1.54 12.31
N MET A 76 -25.99 -1.16 13.37
CA MET A 76 -24.53 -1.25 13.44
C MET A 76 -24.04 -2.70 13.39
N GLY A 77 -24.68 -3.61 14.13
CA GLY A 77 -24.33 -5.03 14.10
C GLY A 77 -24.60 -5.68 12.75
N VAL A 78 -25.75 -5.38 12.12
CA VAL A 78 -26.05 -5.88 10.76
C VAL A 78 -25.04 -5.38 9.73
N LEU A 79 -24.66 -4.10 9.82
CA LEU A 79 -23.61 -3.53 8.97
C LEU A 79 -22.26 -4.24 9.19
N GLY A 80 -21.89 -4.47 10.45
CA GLY A 80 -20.67 -5.21 10.80
C GLY A 80 -20.66 -6.62 10.20
N ILE A 81 -21.75 -7.38 10.34
CA ILE A 81 -21.87 -8.72 9.73
C ILE A 81 -21.78 -8.65 8.21
N ALA A 82 -22.44 -7.68 7.56
CA ALA A 82 -22.38 -7.52 6.11
C ALA A 82 -20.94 -7.26 5.62
N ILE A 83 -20.20 -6.41 6.33
CA ILE A 83 -18.78 -6.13 6.03
C ILE A 83 -17.92 -7.39 6.22
N LEU A 84 -18.11 -8.12 7.33
CA LEU A 84 -17.38 -9.37 7.57
C LEU A 84 -17.65 -10.42 6.49
N LEU A 85 -18.91 -10.57 6.06
CA LEU A 85 -19.27 -11.44 4.95
C LEU A 85 -18.58 -11.01 3.66
N GLY A 86 -18.49 -9.70 3.39
CA GLY A 86 -17.72 -9.15 2.28
C GLY A 86 -16.25 -9.56 2.32
N PHE A 87 -15.59 -9.47 3.48
CA PHE A 87 -14.20 -9.93 3.63
C PHE A 87 -14.05 -11.45 3.50
N VAL A 88 -15.01 -12.24 3.97
CA VAL A 88 -14.99 -13.70 3.79
C VAL A 88 -15.15 -14.06 2.30
N VAL A 89 -16.03 -13.36 1.58
CA VAL A 89 -16.19 -13.51 0.12
C VAL A 89 -14.91 -13.09 -0.60
N LEU A 90 -14.29 -11.99 -0.20
CA LEU A 90 -13.01 -11.53 -0.76
C LEU A 90 -11.89 -12.55 -0.50
N ALA A 91 -11.82 -13.10 0.71
CA ALA A 91 -10.85 -14.12 1.08
C ALA A 91 -11.07 -15.41 0.27
N ILE A 92 -12.29 -15.97 0.24
CA ILE A 92 -12.55 -17.21 -0.50
C ILE A 92 -12.38 -16.99 -2.01
N GLY A 93 -12.91 -15.89 -2.51
CA GLY A 93 -12.93 -15.55 -3.93
C GLY A 93 -11.67 -14.91 -4.48
N ALA A 94 -10.62 -14.74 -3.68
CA ALA A 94 -9.35 -14.15 -4.10
C ALA A 94 -8.84 -14.65 -5.49
N PRO A 95 -8.87 -15.96 -5.83
CA PRO A 95 -8.35 -16.45 -7.10
C PRO A 95 -9.19 -16.01 -8.31
N TRP A 96 -10.43 -15.56 -8.10
CA TRP A 96 -11.29 -15.04 -9.16
C TRP A 96 -11.16 -13.53 -9.34
N PHE A 97 -10.70 -12.81 -8.31
CA PHE A 97 -10.52 -11.35 -8.34
C PHE A 97 -9.10 -10.91 -8.73
N VAL A 98 -8.18 -11.86 -8.80
CA VAL A 98 -6.75 -11.61 -8.96
C VAL A 98 -6.26 -12.22 -10.26
N GLN A 99 -5.54 -11.41 -11.05
CA GLN A 99 -4.99 -11.80 -12.35
C GLN A 99 -3.53 -12.26 -12.24
N TYR A 100 -2.77 -11.71 -11.29
CA TYR A 100 -1.33 -11.94 -11.16
C TYR A 100 -0.99 -12.76 -9.90
N SER A 101 0.26 -13.20 -9.81
CA SER A 101 0.74 -13.91 -8.61
C SER A 101 0.72 -12.99 -7.39
N PRO A 102 0.18 -13.42 -6.24
CA PRO A 102 0.17 -12.64 -5.01
C PRO A 102 1.52 -12.60 -4.29
N SER A 103 2.55 -13.28 -4.82
CA SER A 103 3.87 -13.30 -4.21
C SER A 103 4.50 -11.90 -4.23
N PRO A 104 5.02 -11.38 -3.10
CA PRO A 104 5.73 -10.10 -3.07
C PRO A 104 6.99 -10.06 -3.95
N SER A 105 7.52 -11.22 -4.35
CA SER A 105 8.69 -11.33 -5.24
C SER A 105 8.35 -11.48 -6.72
N ALA A 106 7.08 -11.69 -7.07
CA ALA A 106 6.67 -11.86 -8.46
C ALA A 106 6.59 -10.49 -9.16
N LYS A 107 7.73 -10.02 -9.66
CA LYS A 107 7.81 -8.77 -10.43
C LYS A 107 7.02 -8.92 -11.73
N ILE A 108 6.10 -8.00 -11.95
CA ILE A 108 5.29 -7.90 -13.18
C ILE A 108 5.49 -6.56 -13.88
N ALA A 109 5.85 -5.53 -13.14
CA ALA A 109 6.15 -4.21 -13.66
C ALA A 109 7.19 -3.54 -12.73
N PRO A 110 7.62 -2.30 -12.97
CA PRO A 110 8.55 -1.57 -12.12
C PRO A 110 8.02 -1.35 -10.72
N PRO A 111 8.92 -1.09 -9.76
CA PRO A 111 8.54 -0.59 -8.45
C PRO A 111 7.64 0.66 -8.53
N PHE A 112 6.62 0.70 -7.67
CA PHE A 112 5.80 1.90 -7.44
C PHE A 112 5.10 2.50 -8.65
N LEU A 113 4.74 1.70 -9.65
CA LEU A 113 3.87 2.16 -10.71
C LEU A 113 2.50 2.52 -10.15
N ALA A 114 2.04 3.72 -10.48
CA ALA A 114 0.75 4.21 -10.02
C ALA A 114 -0.40 3.57 -10.78
N PRO A 115 -1.58 3.40 -10.16
CA PRO A 115 -2.78 2.97 -10.86
C PRO A 115 -3.45 4.10 -11.64
N GLU A 116 -4.21 3.76 -12.67
CA GLU A 116 -4.73 4.70 -13.67
C GLU A 116 -5.57 5.82 -13.06
N TRP A 117 -6.39 5.47 -12.07
CA TRP A 117 -7.26 6.44 -11.41
C TRP A 117 -6.51 7.49 -10.58
N THR A 118 -5.24 7.28 -10.23
CA THR A 118 -4.47 8.31 -9.52
C THR A 118 -4.23 9.55 -10.36
N SER A 119 -4.25 9.44 -11.70
CA SER A 119 -4.17 10.58 -12.61
C SER A 119 -5.25 11.64 -12.36
N VAL A 120 -6.41 11.23 -11.85
CA VAL A 120 -7.54 12.12 -11.54
C VAL A 120 -7.27 12.95 -10.29
N VAL A 121 -6.57 12.37 -9.31
CA VAL A 121 -6.32 12.98 -8.00
C VAL A 121 -4.98 13.71 -7.97
N ASP A 122 -3.99 13.15 -8.66
CA ASP A 122 -2.63 13.67 -8.77
C ASP A 122 -2.09 13.41 -10.19
N PRO A 123 -2.32 14.35 -11.14
CA PRO A 123 -1.83 14.25 -12.51
C PRO A 123 -0.30 14.22 -12.62
N GLY A 124 0.41 14.64 -11.57
CA GLY A 124 1.87 14.62 -11.47
C GLY A 124 2.42 13.43 -10.68
N ALA A 125 1.55 12.57 -10.12
CA ALA A 125 1.96 11.41 -9.34
C ALA A 125 2.82 10.44 -10.16
N VAL A 126 3.64 9.71 -9.40
CA VAL A 126 4.59 8.65 -9.78
C VAL A 126 4.33 8.05 -11.16
N LYS A 127 4.99 8.63 -12.16
CA LYS A 127 5.26 7.97 -13.43
C LYS A 127 6.47 7.06 -13.20
N SER A 128 6.44 5.80 -13.65
CA SER A 128 7.67 5.01 -13.64
C SER A 128 8.72 5.76 -14.43
N ARG A 129 9.95 5.73 -13.96
CA ARG A 129 11.08 6.31 -14.68
C ARG A 129 12.01 5.17 -14.98
N GLU A 130 12.32 4.99 -16.24
CA GLU A 130 13.42 4.13 -16.60
C GLU A 130 14.58 4.98 -17.07
N TYR A 131 15.75 4.63 -16.56
CA TYR A 131 16.98 5.38 -16.70
C TYR A 131 17.98 4.54 -17.46
N ALA A 132 18.43 5.03 -18.61
CA ALA A 132 19.62 4.49 -19.25
C ALA A 132 20.87 5.05 -18.52
N PRO A 133 21.68 4.21 -17.86
CA PRO A 133 22.93 4.66 -17.26
C PRO A 133 23.99 5.06 -18.30
N ASP A 134 24.96 5.84 -17.81
CA ASP A 134 26.17 6.33 -18.50
C ASP A 134 26.73 5.30 -19.49
N PRO A 135 27.08 5.67 -20.74
CA PRO A 135 27.27 4.75 -21.84
C PRO A 135 28.50 3.88 -21.61
N THR A 136 28.31 2.70 -21.01
CA THR A 136 29.29 1.63 -21.10
C THR A 136 29.08 0.96 -22.44
N LEU A 137 29.76 1.44 -23.48
CA LEU A 137 29.75 0.79 -24.79
C LEU A 137 30.20 -0.66 -24.61
N SER A 138 29.30 -1.60 -24.90
CA SER A 138 29.64 -3.01 -25.04
C SER A 138 29.28 -3.42 -26.45
N HIS A 139 30.25 -3.88 -27.23
CA HIS A 139 30.03 -4.36 -28.59
C HIS A 139 29.11 -5.58 -28.54
N VAL A 140 27.91 -5.46 -29.09
CA VAL A 140 27.08 -6.61 -29.44
C VAL A 140 26.89 -6.60 -30.96
N TYR A 141 27.56 -7.53 -31.63
CA TYR A 141 27.34 -7.78 -33.06
C TYR A 141 25.97 -8.45 -33.22
N SER A 142 25.07 -7.85 -34.00
CA SER A 142 23.84 -8.50 -34.48
C SER A 142 24.01 -8.74 -35.98
N ASP A 143 24.01 -10.00 -36.41
CA ASP A 143 24.14 -10.45 -37.81
C ASP A 143 22.84 -10.21 -38.63
N THR A 144 22.29 -9.00 -38.60
CA THR A 144 21.16 -8.58 -39.45
C THR A 144 21.38 -7.13 -39.91
N ASP A 145 20.71 -6.70 -40.99
CA ASP A 145 20.79 -5.36 -41.62
C ASP A 145 20.41 -4.16 -40.69
N SER A 146 20.46 -4.34 -39.37
CA SER A 146 20.22 -3.35 -38.31
C SER A 146 21.47 -2.57 -37.94
N LEU A 147 21.32 -1.27 -37.65
CA LEU A 147 22.38 -0.41 -37.11
C LEU A 147 22.96 -1.01 -35.81
N PRO A 148 24.28 -0.98 -35.59
CA PRO A 148 24.88 -1.58 -34.41
C PRO A 148 24.48 -0.80 -33.14
N ILE A 149 24.20 -1.58 -32.09
CA ILE A 149 23.78 -1.09 -30.79
C ILE A 149 25.03 -0.69 -30.00
N ASN A 150 25.13 0.60 -29.67
CA ASN A 150 26.21 1.17 -28.85
C ASN A 150 27.60 1.09 -29.48
N GLU A 151 27.74 1.64 -30.69
CA GLU A 151 29.00 1.72 -31.43
C GLU A 151 29.30 3.17 -31.86
N ILE A 152 30.60 3.48 -32.01
CA ILE A 152 31.06 4.71 -32.64
C ILE A 152 31.14 4.45 -34.14
N LEU A 153 30.36 5.18 -34.92
CA LEU A 153 30.24 5.04 -36.36
C LEU A 153 30.64 6.35 -37.05
N ILE A 154 31.15 6.21 -38.27
CA ILE A 154 31.39 7.33 -39.17
C ILE A 154 30.35 7.21 -40.28
N HIS A 155 29.47 8.20 -40.38
CA HIS A 155 28.58 8.34 -41.52
C HIS A 155 29.35 8.98 -42.68
N GLY A 156 29.23 8.41 -43.87
CA GLY A 156 29.73 9.01 -45.10
C GLY A 156 28.99 8.45 -46.30
N ALA A 157 28.77 9.28 -47.32
CA ALA A 157 28.09 8.85 -48.53
C ALA A 157 28.90 7.75 -49.23
N ALA A 158 28.24 6.63 -49.57
CA ALA A 158 28.89 5.46 -50.18
C ALA A 158 29.65 5.75 -51.50
N SER A 159 29.45 6.93 -52.10
CA SER A 159 30.13 7.39 -53.31
C SER A 159 31.48 8.08 -53.05
N TYR A 160 31.75 8.51 -51.81
CA TYR A 160 32.92 9.34 -51.46
C TYR A 160 33.82 8.72 -50.36
N GLY A 161 33.39 7.61 -49.75
CA GLY A 161 34.13 6.87 -48.73
C GLY A 161 34.09 7.53 -47.35
N THR A 162 34.35 6.78 -46.28
CA THR A 162 34.46 7.32 -44.92
C THR A 162 35.75 8.13 -44.80
N SER A 163 35.66 9.43 -44.49
CA SER A 163 36.85 10.26 -44.30
C SER A 163 37.65 9.85 -43.06
N SER A 164 38.97 9.68 -43.24
CA SER A 164 39.92 9.33 -42.17
C SER A 164 40.16 10.46 -41.15
N SER A 165 39.57 11.64 -41.40
CA SER A 165 39.58 12.80 -40.51
C SER A 165 38.77 12.59 -39.23
N PHE A 166 37.85 11.63 -39.22
CA PHE A 166 37.02 11.35 -38.05
C PHE A 166 37.53 10.16 -37.24
N SER A 167 37.45 10.30 -35.92
CA SER A 167 37.73 9.21 -34.98
C SER A 167 36.86 9.38 -33.74
N GLY A 168 36.62 8.29 -33.02
CA GLY A 168 36.04 8.37 -31.69
C GLY A 168 36.63 7.32 -30.77
N THR A 169 36.77 7.68 -29.50
CA THR A 169 37.36 6.83 -28.47
C THR A 169 36.48 6.80 -27.24
N HIS A 170 36.37 5.61 -26.65
CA HIS A 170 35.67 5.39 -25.40
C HIS A 170 36.68 5.33 -24.26
N HIS A 171 36.50 6.19 -23.26
CA HIS A 171 37.34 6.24 -22.09
C HIS A 171 36.58 5.66 -20.89
N LEU A 172 37.06 4.52 -20.41
CA LEU A 172 36.56 3.86 -19.21
C LEU A 172 37.25 4.43 -17.97
N ALA A 173 36.47 4.68 -16.93
CA ALA A 173 36.94 5.15 -15.64
C ALA A 173 37.95 4.16 -15.03
N SER A 174 39.16 4.64 -14.75
CA SER A 174 40.26 3.82 -14.22
C SER A 174 40.44 3.92 -12.70
N GLY A 175 39.66 4.77 -12.02
CA GLY A 175 39.70 4.99 -10.58
C GLY A 175 38.44 5.67 -10.02
N PRO A 176 38.31 5.80 -8.69
CA PRO A 176 37.08 6.28 -8.02
C PRO A 176 36.73 7.76 -8.27
N SER A 177 37.60 8.52 -8.93
CA SER A 177 37.38 9.93 -9.30
C SER A 177 37.29 10.16 -10.81
N ASP A 178 37.33 9.09 -11.61
CA ASP A 178 37.31 9.12 -13.06
C ASP A 178 35.89 8.76 -13.53
N THR A 179 35.35 9.47 -14.52
CA THR A 179 34.01 9.22 -15.07
C THR A 179 34.16 8.63 -16.46
N ASN A 180 33.26 7.74 -16.89
CA ASN A 180 33.28 7.29 -18.28
C ASN A 180 32.95 8.47 -19.19
N TYR A 181 33.56 8.50 -20.38
CA TYR A 181 33.21 9.49 -21.39
C TYR A 181 33.52 8.99 -22.78
N ILE A 182 32.79 9.51 -23.75
CA ILE A 182 33.05 9.28 -25.17
C ILE A 182 33.61 10.57 -25.74
N SER A 183 34.75 10.47 -26.43
CA SER A 183 35.31 11.58 -27.18
C SER A 183 35.19 11.33 -28.67
N LEU A 184 34.50 12.23 -29.36
CA LEU A 184 34.45 12.29 -30.82
C LEU A 184 35.43 13.34 -31.31
N THR A 185 36.33 12.97 -32.21
CA THR A 185 37.38 13.87 -32.72
C THR A 185 37.30 13.95 -34.23
N TRP A 186 37.34 15.18 -34.72
CA TRP A 186 37.58 15.49 -36.11
C TRP A 186 38.94 16.19 -36.24
N GLN A 187 39.75 15.76 -37.19
CA GLN A 187 41.08 16.30 -37.50
C GLN A 187 41.11 16.73 -38.96
N HIS A 188 41.71 17.89 -39.21
CA HIS A 188 41.83 18.45 -40.55
C HIS A 188 43.20 19.06 -40.75
N THR A 189 43.79 18.85 -41.93
CA THR A 189 45.07 19.41 -42.33
C THR A 189 44.86 20.40 -43.49
N ALA A 190 45.50 21.57 -43.39
CA ALA A 190 45.35 22.64 -44.37
C ALA A 190 45.66 22.15 -45.79
N GLY A 191 44.71 22.37 -46.70
CA GLY A 191 44.81 21.96 -48.10
C GLY A 191 44.23 20.58 -48.44
N ASP A 192 43.86 19.78 -47.44
CA ASP A 192 43.07 18.56 -47.68
C ASP A 192 41.61 18.96 -47.95
N GLU A 193 41.08 18.66 -49.13
CA GLU A 193 39.70 19.00 -49.48
C GLU A 193 38.73 18.14 -48.66
N PRO A 194 37.86 18.74 -47.82
CA PRO A 194 36.86 17.98 -47.12
C PRO A 194 35.81 17.49 -48.12
N HIS A 195 35.41 16.22 -48.00
CA HIS A 195 34.38 15.63 -48.87
C HIS A 195 32.98 16.14 -48.45
N PHE A 196 32.69 17.41 -48.74
CA PHE A 196 31.38 18.02 -48.53
C PHE A 196 30.63 18.07 -49.85
N VAL A 197 29.48 17.43 -49.91
CA VAL A 197 28.50 17.72 -50.96
C VAL A 197 27.32 18.39 -50.27
N SER A 198 27.05 19.64 -50.63
CA SER A 198 25.79 20.28 -50.24
C SER A 198 24.67 19.51 -50.95
N PRO A 199 23.75 18.84 -50.22
CA PRO A 199 22.66 18.15 -50.87
C PRO A 199 21.82 19.20 -51.59
N VAL A 200 21.61 19.06 -52.90
CA VAL A 200 20.77 19.96 -53.71
C VAL A 200 19.35 20.11 -53.11
N ASN A 201 18.95 19.14 -52.27
CA ASN A 201 17.84 19.23 -51.34
C ASN A 201 18.35 18.92 -49.92
N ALA A 202 18.74 19.94 -49.14
CA ALA A 202 19.17 19.75 -47.77
C ALA A 202 18.08 19.02 -46.96
N ASN A 203 18.39 17.82 -46.46
CA ASN A 203 17.51 17.13 -45.53
C ASN A 203 17.64 17.87 -44.18
N PRO A 204 16.58 18.52 -43.67
CA PRO A 204 16.64 19.25 -42.40
C PRO A 204 16.92 18.34 -41.19
N GLU A 205 16.87 17.02 -41.36
CA GLU A 205 17.12 16.02 -40.30
C GLU A 205 18.58 15.55 -40.25
N MET A 206 19.40 15.88 -41.26
CA MET A 206 20.82 15.52 -41.35
C MET A 206 21.70 16.78 -41.23
N PRO A 207 22.99 16.64 -40.87
CA PRO A 207 23.94 17.75 -40.92
C PRO A 207 24.00 18.41 -42.30
N ASP A 208 24.46 19.66 -42.32
CA ASP A 208 24.76 20.41 -43.55
C ASP A 208 25.94 19.81 -44.36
N CYS A 209 26.49 18.66 -43.95
CA CYS A 209 27.60 17.94 -44.58
C CYS A 209 27.32 16.42 -44.66
N GLU A 210 27.88 15.74 -45.66
CA GLU A 210 27.66 14.29 -45.88
C GLU A 210 28.47 13.38 -44.93
N ASP A 211 29.59 13.88 -44.41
CA ASP A 211 30.48 13.12 -43.53
C ASP A 211 30.42 13.62 -42.09
N PHE A 212 30.18 12.71 -41.14
CA PHE A 212 30.16 13.02 -39.71
C PHE A 212 30.45 11.79 -38.85
N VAL A 213 30.86 12.03 -37.60
CA VAL A 213 31.06 10.96 -36.60
C VAL A 213 29.97 11.01 -35.55
N TYR A 214 29.47 9.84 -35.15
CA TYR A 214 28.46 9.73 -34.11
C TYR A 214 28.63 8.45 -33.30
N PHE A 215 28.03 8.40 -32.13
CA PHE A 215 27.82 7.15 -31.40
C PHE A 215 26.34 6.95 -31.14
N THR A 216 25.90 5.69 -31.16
CA THR A 216 24.52 5.32 -30.82
C THR A 216 24.42 4.95 -29.34
N GLN A 217 23.27 5.22 -28.74
CA GLN A 217 22.86 4.71 -27.44
C GLN A 217 21.47 4.12 -27.60
N ALA A 218 21.35 2.82 -27.36
CA ALA A 218 20.09 2.11 -27.36
C ALA A 218 19.56 1.92 -25.94
N PHE A 219 18.24 2.01 -25.76
CA PHE A 219 17.55 1.79 -24.50
C PHE A 219 16.32 0.92 -24.73
N GLU A 220 16.27 -0.24 -24.07
CA GLU A 220 15.13 -1.17 -24.13
C GLU A 220 14.01 -0.70 -23.21
N TRP A 221 12.78 -0.65 -23.74
CA TRP A 221 11.56 -0.32 -23.02
C TRP A 221 10.81 -1.61 -22.63
N PRO A 222 10.89 -2.04 -21.37
CA PRO A 222 10.42 -3.37 -20.99
C PRO A 222 8.91 -3.44 -20.71
N TYR A 223 8.11 -2.43 -21.10
CA TYR A 223 6.66 -2.41 -20.82
C TYR A 223 5.83 -2.55 -22.09
N GLU A 224 4.71 -3.27 -21.95
CA GLU A 224 3.74 -3.56 -23.01
C GLU A 224 2.99 -2.31 -23.54
N ARG A 225 3.19 -1.13 -22.94
CA ARG A 225 2.53 0.13 -23.32
C ARG A 225 3.56 1.21 -23.57
N LEU A 226 3.30 2.05 -24.59
CA LEU A 226 4.14 3.20 -24.93
C LEU A 226 4.40 4.12 -23.72
N PRO A 227 5.61 4.71 -23.62
CA PRO A 227 5.87 5.75 -22.63
C PRO A 227 4.97 6.96 -22.86
N ASN A 228 4.61 7.64 -21.78
CA ASN A 228 3.84 8.87 -21.83
C ASN A 228 4.71 10.08 -22.22
N ASP A 229 5.98 10.05 -21.84
CA ASP A 229 6.92 11.17 -22.00
C ASP A 229 8.36 10.62 -21.95
N VAL A 230 9.30 11.27 -22.62
CA VAL A 230 10.71 10.83 -22.70
C VAL A 230 11.60 12.06 -22.70
N ASN A 231 12.55 12.11 -21.77
CA ASN A 231 13.52 13.18 -21.65
C ASN A 231 14.92 12.65 -21.92
N VAL A 232 15.69 13.40 -22.70
CA VAL A 232 17.11 13.12 -22.96
C VAL A 232 17.93 14.23 -22.33
N SER A 233 18.94 13.84 -21.55
CA SER A 233 19.91 14.74 -20.94
C SER A 233 21.33 14.26 -21.23
N PHE A 234 22.20 15.21 -21.57
CA PHE A 234 23.61 14.94 -21.82
C PHE A 234 24.43 16.20 -21.53
N SER A 235 25.71 16.01 -21.22
CA SER A 235 26.69 17.08 -21.06
C SER A 235 27.80 16.89 -22.09
N PHE A 236 28.30 17.98 -22.67
CA PHE A 236 29.45 17.89 -23.57
C PHE A 236 30.42 19.06 -23.37
N GLY A 237 31.71 18.79 -23.58
CA GLY A 237 32.79 19.78 -23.55
C GLY A 237 33.61 19.70 -24.83
N VAL A 238 34.02 20.85 -25.36
CA VAL A 238 34.78 20.93 -26.62
C VAL A 238 36.22 21.35 -26.34
N THR A 239 37.17 20.63 -26.92
CA THR A 239 38.60 20.95 -26.90
C THR A 239 39.08 21.20 -28.34
N LEU A 240 39.77 22.31 -28.55
CA LEU A 240 40.25 22.74 -29.86
C LEU A 240 41.78 22.77 -29.87
N THR A 241 42.39 22.42 -31.00
CA THR A 241 43.84 22.48 -31.22
C THR A 241 44.18 23.17 -32.55
N GLY A 242 45.44 23.59 -32.72
CA GLY A 242 45.88 24.25 -33.96
C GLY A 242 45.22 25.60 -34.21
N ASP A 243 44.87 25.87 -35.47
CA ASP A 243 44.21 27.09 -35.92
C ASP A 243 42.79 27.23 -35.39
N PHE A 244 42.14 26.11 -35.06
CA PHE A 244 40.84 26.10 -34.40
C PHE A 244 40.90 26.67 -32.97
N ALA A 245 42.05 26.58 -32.29
CA ALA A 245 42.25 27.15 -30.96
C ALA A 245 42.63 28.64 -30.99
N SER A 246 43.30 29.10 -32.05
CA SER A 246 43.88 30.45 -32.14
C SER A 246 42.85 31.51 -32.58
N ASN A 247 41.81 31.12 -33.31
CA ASN A 247 40.75 32.02 -33.77
C ASN A 247 39.33 31.58 -33.32
N PRO A 248 39.02 31.61 -32.01
CA PRO A 248 37.73 31.16 -31.48
C PRO A 248 36.54 32.02 -31.89
N ARG A 249 36.77 33.20 -32.50
CA ARG A 249 35.72 34.13 -32.98
C ARG A 249 35.51 34.06 -34.50
N GLY A 250 36.34 33.34 -35.25
CA GLY A 250 36.21 33.13 -36.70
C GLY A 250 35.33 31.94 -37.04
N GLY A 251 34.09 31.93 -36.52
CA GLY A 251 33.03 30.97 -36.86
C GLY A 251 33.43 29.51 -36.68
N LEU A 252 33.43 28.97 -35.46
CA LEU A 252 33.66 27.54 -35.20
C LEU A 252 32.81 26.69 -36.15
N MET A 253 33.47 26.10 -37.15
CA MET A 253 32.82 25.51 -38.33
C MET A 253 32.41 24.07 -38.04
N PHE A 254 31.85 23.81 -36.85
CA PHE A 254 31.36 22.52 -36.40
C PHE A 254 30.15 22.67 -35.47
N LYS A 255 29.31 21.63 -35.45
CA LYS A 255 28.12 21.53 -34.61
C LYS A 255 28.04 20.15 -33.98
N VAL A 256 27.52 20.13 -32.75
CA VAL A 256 27.08 18.91 -32.07
C VAL A 256 25.62 18.71 -32.39
N TYR A 257 25.29 17.51 -32.82
CA TYR A 257 23.94 17.11 -33.17
C TYR A 257 23.51 15.93 -32.31
N VAL A 258 22.22 15.86 -32.02
CA VAL A 258 21.59 14.67 -31.45
C VAL A 258 20.41 14.28 -32.31
N TRP A 259 20.33 12.99 -32.61
CA TRP A 259 19.27 12.39 -33.40
C TRP A 259 18.55 11.32 -32.62
N LEU A 260 17.26 11.24 -32.87
CA LEU A 260 16.42 10.12 -32.55
C LEU A 260 16.36 9.23 -33.79
N ILE A 261 16.69 7.95 -33.64
CA ILE A 261 16.56 6.96 -34.71
C ILE A 261 15.29 6.16 -34.41
N ASP A 262 14.34 6.23 -35.32
CA ASP A 262 13.06 5.54 -35.18
C ASP A 262 13.19 4.03 -35.40
N SER A 263 12.14 3.28 -35.06
CA SER A 263 12.15 1.81 -35.23
C SER A 263 12.22 1.34 -36.69
N SER A 264 11.91 2.23 -37.64
CA SER A 264 11.99 1.99 -39.08
C SER A 264 13.36 2.37 -39.66
N GLY A 265 14.28 2.89 -38.83
CA GLY A 265 15.61 3.35 -39.24
C GLY A 265 15.66 4.76 -39.83
N ASN A 266 14.58 5.55 -39.73
CA ASN A 266 14.61 6.97 -40.11
C ASN A 266 15.25 7.80 -39.00
N TRP A 267 15.94 8.85 -39.43
CA TRP A 267 16.72 9.72 -38.56
C TRP A 267 15.97 11.01 -38.36
N ARG A 268 15.87 11.46 -37.12
CA ARG A 268 15.22 12.72 -36.81
C ARG A 268 16.08 13.55 -35.88
N MET A 269 16.43 14.76 -36.31
CA MET A 269 17.23 15.67 -35.50
C MET A 269 16.40 16.22 -34.33
N ILE A 270 16.89 16.02 -33.11
CA ILE A 270 16.24 16.50 -31.88
C ILE A 270 17.01 17.65 -31.23
N TYR A 271 18.28 17.85 -31.63
CA TYR A 271 19.13 18.91 -31.11
C TYR A 271 20.21 19.32 -32.10
N ASP A 272 20.43 20.63 -32.25
CA ASP A 272 21.64 21.20 -32.83
C ASP A 272 22.24 22.29 -31.92
N SER A 273 23.57 22.38 -31.92
CA SER A 273 24.30 23.37 -31.14
C SER A 273 24.44 24.72 -31.90
N TYR A 274 24.51 25.85 -31.18
CA TYR A 274 24.71 27.19 -31.76
C TYR A 274 26.05 27.84 -31.31
N PRO A 275 26.87 28.44 -32.21
CA PRO A 275 28.19 29.03 -31.86
C PRO A 275 28.11 30.31 -30.97
N PRO A 276 29.13 30.65 -30.14
CA PRO A 276 30.46 30.03 -29.99
C PRO A 276 30.72 29.36 -28.61
N TYR A 277 31.37 28.19 -28.66
CA TYR A 277 31.45 27.18 -27.60
C TYR A 277 32.68 27.31 -26.71
N THR A 278 32.63 28.21 -25.72
CA THR A 278 33.29 27.97 -24.42
C THR A 278 32.23 28.08 -23.34
N GLU A 279 31.42 27.02 -23.23
CA GLU A 279 30.52 26.84 -22.10
C GLU A 279 30.75 25.44 -21.56
N THR A 280 30.93 25.33 -20.25
CA THR A 280 30.54 24.13 -19.52
C THR A 280 29.01 24.09 -19.58
N VAL A 281 28.46 23.55 -20.67
CA VAL A 281 27.00 23.46 -20.84
C VAL A 281 26.51 22.37 -19.91
N ILE A 282 25.93 22.79 -18.79
CA ILE A 282 25.30 21.93 -17.80
C ILE A 282 23.81 21.81 -18.19
N ASN A 283 23.36 20.58 -18.44
CA ASN A 283 21.95 20.18 -18.51
C ASN A 283 21.09 20.85 -19.60
N ARG A 284 21.45 20.72 -20.89
CA ARG A 284 20.50 21.09 -21.95
C ARG A 284 19.51 19.94 -22.17
N ARG A 285 18.28 20.13 -21.71
CA ARG A 285 17.16 19.18 -21.86
C ARG A 285 16.67 19.18 -23.31
N VAL A 286 16.48 17.99 -23.88
CA VAL A 286 15.76 17.81 -25.13
C VAL A 286 14.39 17.24 -24.80
N ASP A 287 13.34 18.02 -25.08
CA ASP A 287 11.95 17.65 -24.88
C ASP A 287 11.42 16.96 -26.14
N LEU A 288 11.14 15.66 -26.06
CA LEU A 288 10.46 14.92 -27.13
C LEU A 288 8.94 15.11 -27.00
N ASN A 289 8.25 15.38 -28.10
CA ASN A 289 6.79 15.46 -28.12
C ASN A 289 6.15 14.08 -28.43
N TRP A 290 4.82 14.00 -28.32
CA TRP A 290 4.09 12.74 -28.51
C TRP A 290 4.34 12.05 -29.86
N PHE A 291 4.43 12.80 -30.96
CA PHE A 291 4.68 12.21 -32.29
C PHE A 291 6.07 11.57 -32.36
N ASP A 292 7.07 12.22 -31.76
CA ASP A 292 8.45 11.73 -31.67
C ASP A 292 8.49 10.39 -30.91
N ILE A 293 7.66 10.25 -29.87
CA ILE A 293 7.53 9.02 -29.09
C ILE A 293 6.80 7.93 -29.89
N ILE A 294 5.76 8.22 -30.67
CA ILE A 294 5.12 7.17 -31.48
C ILE A 294 6.09 6.62 -32.53
N GLU A 295 6.78 7.53 -33.22
CA GLU A 295 7.72 7.20 -34.29
C GLU A 295 8.88 6.36 -33.76
N ALA A 296 9.49 6.78 -32.64
CA ALA A 296 10.61 6.09 -32.02
C ALA A 296 10.34 4.62 -31.68
N TRP A 297 9.10 4.29 -31.30
CA TRP A 297 8.70 2.93 -30.92
C TRP A 297 7.74 2.27 -31.92
N GLY A 298 7.72 2.73 -33.18
CA GLY A 298 7.04 2.07 -34.29
C GLY A 298 5.53 1.88 -34.16
N GLY A 299 4.88 2.61 -33.24
CA GLY A 299 3.47 2.40 -32.93
C GLY A 299 3.17 1.01 -32.35
N MET A 300 3.81 0.63 -31.23
CA MET A 300 3.46 -0.57 -30.45
C MET A 300 1.93 -0.80 -30.43
N VAL A 301 1.48 -1.95 -30.92
CA VAL A 301 0.07 -2.34 -30.92
C VAL A 301 -0.17 -3.28 -29.75
N ASP A 302 -1.00 -2.84 -28.80
CA ASP A 302 -1.51 -3.67 -27.69
C ASP A 302 -2.31 -4.85 -28.27
N LYS A 303 -1.71 -6.04 -28.24
CA LYS A 303 -2.42 -7.31 -28.35
C LYS A 303 -2.43 -7.88 -26.95
N GLY A 304 -3.61 -7.90 -26.33
CA GLY A 304 -3.84 -8.20 -24.91
C GLY A 304 -3.48 -9.63 -24.44
N ASP A 305 -2.49 -10.25 -25.05
CA ASP A 305 -1.96 -11.60 -24.87
C ASP A 305 -0.59 -11.58 -24.15
N GLY A 306 0.03 -10.40 -23.98
CA GLY A 306 1.43 -10.27 -23.61
C GLY A 306 2.36 -10.30 -24.84
N GLN A 307 3.54 -9.71 -24.67
CA GLN A 307 4.49 -9.27 -25.71
C GLN A 307 4.91 -10.37 -26.72
N GLU A 308 4.84 -10.05 -28.03
CA GLU A 308 5.65 -10.66 -29.10
C GLU A 308 6.19 -9.52 -30.02
N ASP A 309 7.47 -9.13 -29.81
CA ASP A 309 8.53 -8.53 -30.69
C ASP A 309 8.18 -7.70 -31.96
N PRO A 310 9.09 -6.86 -32.56
CA PRO A 310 10.40 -6.35 -32.10
C PRO A 310 10.58 -4.83 -32.39
N THR A 311 10.71 -3.97 -31.38
CA THR A 311 11.52 -2.73 -31.36
C THR A 311 11.09 -1.90 -30.16
N ASP A 312 11.18 -2.50 -28.98
CA ASP A 312 11.05 -1.75 -27.72
C ASP A 312 12.26 -0.84 -27.47
N VAL A 313 13.14 -0.69 -28.45
CA VAL A 313 14.44 -0.06 -28.30
C VAL A 313 14.40 1.36 -28.85
N LEU A 314 14.51 2.33 -27.95
CA LEU A 314 14.79 3.71 -28.31
C LEU A 314 16.27 3.84 -28.66
N THR A 315 16.58 4.29 -29.87
CA THR A 315 17.97 4.56 -30.28
C THR A 315 18.18 6.06 -30.44
N ILE A 316 19.20 6.58 -29.77
CA ILE A 316 19.61 7.99 -29.87
C ILE A 316 21.05 8.03 -30.36
N ALA A 317 21.33 8.85 -31.37
CA ALA A 317 22.67 9.09 -31.87
C ALA A 317 23.15 10.48 -31.45
N PHE A 318 24.40 10.56 -30.99
CA PHE A 318 25.08 11.81 -30.66
C PHE A 318 26.26 11.97 -31.60
N GLY A 319 26.34 13.07 -32.33
CA GLY A 319 27.40 13.25 -33.31
C GLY A 319 28.01 14.64 -33.36
N LEU A 320 29.13 14.68 -34.06
CA LEU A 320 29.95 15.84 -34.35
C LEU A 320 30.08 15.93 -35.87
N ALA A 321 29.69 17.07 -36.43
CA ALA A 321 29.82 17.33 -37.85
C ALA A 321 30.33 18.75 -38.12
N PRO A 322 31.16 18.97 -39.15
CA PRO A 322 31.53 20.30 -39.62
C PRO A 322 30.32 21.03 -40.24
N THR A 323 30.42 22.34 -40.40
CA THR A 323 29.40 23.17 -41.06
C THR A 323 29.81 23.50 -42.49
N GLN A 324 28.85 23.77 -43.38
CA GLN A 324 29.11 24.17 -44.77
C GLN A 324 30.07 25.37 -44.91
N MET A 325 30.12 26.28 -43.94
CA MET A 325 31.07 27.40 -43.99
C MET A 325 32.54 26.93 -44.05
N PHE A 326 32.86 25.73 -43.53
CA PHE A 326 34.21 25.14 -43.60
C PHE A 326 34.65 24.83 -45.02
N GLU A 327 33.73 24.43 -45.89
CA GLU A 327 33.99 24.16 -47.31
C GLU A 327 34.64 25.35 -48.02
N THR A 328 34.38 26.58 -47.55
CA THR A 328 34.92 27.78 -48.19
C THR A 328 36.30 28.21 -47.67
N GLU A 329 36.76 27.66 -46.55
CA GLU A 329 37.99 28.12 -45.86
C GLU A 329 39.01 27.00 -45.55
N TYR A 330 38.74 25.75 -45.91
CA TYR A 330 39.54 24.56 -45.56
C TYR A 330 41.04 24.63 -45.92
N GLU A 331 41.43 25.41 -46.92
CA GLU A 331 42.82 25.52 -47.38
C GLU A 331 43.75 26.18 -46.34
N ASN A 332 43.20 26.93 -45.37
CA ASN A 332 43.98 27.78 -44.47
C ASN A 332 43.99 27.32 -43.00
N TYR A 333 43.31 26.22 -42.66
CA TYR A 333 43.14 25.77 -41.28
C TYR A 333 43.78 24.41 -41.07
N ASP A 334 44.50 24.23 -39.97
CA ASP A 334 45.02 22.94 -39.50
C ASP A 334 44.71 22.76 -38.01
N GLY A 335 44.34 21.54 -37.60
CA GLY A 335 44.14 21.19 -36.20
C GLY A 335 43.01 20.17 -35.97
N SER A 336 42.57 20.07 -34.71
CA SER A 336 41.53 19.13 -34.31
C SER A 336 40.44 19.74 -33.43
N VAL A 337 39.23 19.20 -33.57
CA VAL A 337 38.07 19.47 -32.72
C VAL A 337 37.69 18.17 -32.02
N THR A 338 37.77 18.16 -30.69
CA THR A 338 37.37 17.00 -29.88
C THR A 338 36.20 17.38 -28.97
N VAL A 339 35.09 16.65 -29.08
CA VAL A 339 33.92 16.78 -28.21
C VAL A 339 33.89 15.60 -27.25
N LYS A 340 33.92 15.90 -25.95
CA LYS A 340 33.78 14.94 -24.85
C LYS A 340 32.34 14.95 -24.35
N PHE A 341 31.64 13.83 -24.44
CA PHE A 341 30.31 13.62 -23.86
C PHE A 341 30.39 12.94 -22.49
N THR A 342 29.64 13.45 -21.52
CA THR A 342 29.48 12.89 -20.17
C THR A 342 28.01 12.94 -19.75
N ASP A 343 27.62 12.13 -18.76
CA ASP A 343 26.29 12.15 -18.14
C ASP A 343 25.13 11.98 -19.13
N VAL A 344 25.34 11.16 -20.18
CA VAL A 344 24.29 10.83 -21.14
C VAL A 344 23.25 9.96 -20.43
N SER A 345 22.01 10.43 -20.42
CA SER A 345 20.91 9.78 -19.73
C SER A 345 19.60 10.00 -20.48
N VAL A 346 18.81 8.93 -20.54
CA VAL A 346 17.46 8.96 -21.08
C VAL A 346 16.50 8.56 -19.97
N PHE A 347 15.44 9.35 -19.80
CA PHE A 347 14.38 9.12 -18.85
C PHE A 347 13.06 8.91 -19.61
N ALA A 348 12.58 7.67 -19.64
CA ALA A 348 11.25 7.36 -20.18
C ALA A 348 10.24 7.24 -19.04
N TYR A 349 9.11 7.94 -19.16
CA TYR A 349 8.03 7.96 -18.19
C TYR A 349 6.95 6.95 -18.55
N GLY A 350 6.72 5.94 -17.73
CA GLY A 350 5.75 4.89 -18.05
C GLY A 350 4.30 5.24 -17.69
N PRO A 351 3.35 4.50 -18.29
CA PRO A 351 1.94 4.64 -18.01
C PRO A 351 1.54 3.98 -16.69
N TYR A 352 0.30 4.25 -16.27
CA TYR A 352 -0.26 3.67 -15.06
C TYR A 352 -0.51 2.15 -15.20
N PHE A 353 -0.41 1.41 -14.10
CA PHE A 353 -0.55 -0.05 -14.05
C PHE A 353 -1.60 -0.52 -13.05
N GLY A 354 -2.45 -1.48 -13.47
CA GLY A 354 -3.36 -2.21 -12.58
C GLY A 354 -4.36 -1.35 -11.78
N ILE A 355 -5.14 -2.01 -10.91
CA ILE A 355 -6.14 -1.33 -10.05
C ILE A 355 -5.46 -0.57 -8.91
N LEU A 356 -4.41 -1.13 -8.32
CA LEU A 356 -3.68 -0.53 -7.19
C LEU A 356 -2.20 -0.28 -7.49
N GLY A 357 -1.77 -0.38 -8.75
CA GLY A 357 -0.37 -0.20 -9.06
C GLY A 357 0.49 -1.38 -8.61
N THR A 358 1.79 -1.12 -8.55
CA THR A 358 2.76 -2.11 -8.10
C THR A 358 3.42 -1.72 -6.78
N THR A 359 3.95 -2.73 -6.09
CA THR A 359 4.70 -2.55 -4.85
C THR A 359 6.16 -2.13 -5.11
N ASP A 360 6.96 -2.02 -4.05
CA ASP A 360 8.40 -1.74 -4.06
C ASP A 360 9.25 -2.70 -4.91
N LYS A 361 8.80 -3.95 -5.08
CA LYS A 361 9.45 -4.97 -5.91
C LYS A 361 8.83 -5.10 -7.29
N GLY A 362 7.85 -4.26 -7.59
CA GLY A 362 7.16 -4.32 -8.87
C GLY A 362 6.14 -5.46 -9.00
N ALA A 363 5.71 -6.05 -7.89
CA ALA A 363 4.63 -7.03 -7.84
C ALA A 363 3.26 -6.34 -7.79
N ASP A 364 2.19 -7.04 -8.18
CA ASP A 364 0.82 -6.46 -8.17
C ASP A 364 0.34 -6.15 -6.74
N ALA A 365 0.08 -4.87 -6.44
CA ALA A 365 -0.39 -4.45 -5.13
C ALA A 365 -1.83 -4.92 -4.88
N TRP A 366 -2.66 -5.04 -5.92
CA TRP A 366 -4.04 -5.53 -5.79
C TRP A 366 -4.09 -7.00 -5.39
N SER A 367 -3.30 -7.85 -6.06
CA SER A 367 -3.15 -9.26 -5.72
C SER A 367 -2.74 -9.47 -4.26
N GLN A 368 -1.74 -8.72 -3.80
CA GLN A 368 -1.29 -8.79 -2.40
C GLN A 368 -2.37 -8.32 -1.41
N LEU A 369 -3.11 -7.26 -1.73
CA LEU A 369 -4.18 -6.75 -0.86
C LEU A 369 -5.29 -7.79 -0.67
N VAL A 370 -5.74 -8.40 -1.76
CA VAL A 370 -6.83 -9.40 -1.74
C VAL A 370 -6.40 -10.67 -1.01
N PHE A 371 -5.23 -11.22 -1.35
CA PHE A 371 -4.70 -12.42 -0.66
C PHE A 371 -4.34 -12.14 0.81
N GLY A 372 -3.90 -10.93 1.14
CA GLY A 372 -3.64 -10.49 2.52
C GLY A 372 -4.84 -10.65 3.44
N THR A 373 -6.06 -10.54 2.91
CA THR A 373 -7.32 -10.80 3.65
C THR A 373 -7.33 -12.19 4.29
N ARG A 374 -6.85 -13.22 3.56
CA ARG A 374 -6.84 -14.61 4.04
C ARG A 374 -5.92 -14.77 5.25
N ILE A 375 -4.72 -14.20 5.15
CA ILE A 375 -3.68 -14.33 6.17
C ILE A 375 -4.10 -13.58 7.44
N SER A 376 -4.54 -12.32 7.31
CA SER A 376 -4.96 -11.53 8.47
C SER A 376 -6.20 -12.12 9.17
N LEU A 377 -7.19 -12.64 8.42
CA LEU A 377 -8.35 -13.34 9.02
C LEU A 377 -7.95 -14.64 9.72
N THR A 378 -7.07 -15.45 9.11
CA THR A 378 -6.61 -16.72 9.69
C THR A 378 -5.86 -16.46 11.00
N ILE A 379 -4.93 -15.51 11.01
CA ILE A 379 -4.15 -15.18 12.21
C ILE A 379 -5.08 -14.60 13.30
N GLY A 380 -5.92 -13.62 12.95
CA GLY A 380 -6.84 -12.99 13.87
C GLY A 380 -7.78 -14.00 14.55
N ILE A 381 -8.46 -14.84 13.77
CA ILE A 381 -9.45 -15.79 14.30
C ILE A 381 -8.77 -16.92 15.08
N THR A 382 -7.74 -17.55 14.51
CA THR A 382 -7.10 -18.71 15.15
C THR A 382 -6.36 -18.33 16.43
N ALA A 383 -5.62 -17.22 16.43
CA ALA A 383 -4.90 -16.78 17.62
C ALA A 383 -5.86 -16.44 18.75
N THR A 384 -6.94 -15.71 18.47
CA THR A 384 -7.95 -15.39 19.48
C THR A 384 -8.63 -16.64 20.01
N LEU A 385 -9.05 -17.58 19.15
CA LEU A 385 -9.69 -18.82 19.63
C LEU A 385 -8.78 -19.61 20.57
N LEU A 386 -7.51 -19.79 20.22
CA LEU A 386 -6.53 -20.47 21.08
C LEU A 386 -6.34 -19.72 22.41
N SER A 387 -6.19 -18.40 22.33
CA SER A 387 -6.03 -17.54 23.49
C SER A 387 -7.23 -17.59 24.44
N THR A 388 -8.43 -17.54 23.87
CA THR A 388 -9.70 -17.63 24.60
C THR A 388 -9.84 -18.98 25.28
N ILE A 389 -9.47 -20.10 24.64
CA ILE A 389 -9.52 -21.42 25.27
C ILE A 389 -8.68 -21.45 26.54
N VAL A 390 -7.43 -20.99 26.47
CA VAL A 390 -6.54 -20.91 27.64
C VAL A 390 -7.11 -19.97 28.69
N GLY A 391 -7.57 -18.79 28.27
CA GLY A 391 -8.14 -17.77 29.15
C GLY A 391 -9.37 -18.28 29.90
N VAL A 392 -10.29 -18.97 29.23
CA VAL A 392 -11.47 -19.58 29.84
C VAL A 392 -11.08 -20.66 30.84
N ILE A 393 -10.14 -21.55 30.49
CA ILE A 393 -9.71 -22.62 31.42
C ILE A 393 -9.15 -22.01 32.70
N VAL A 394 -8.22 -21.05 32.60
CA VAL A 394 -7.58 -20.40 33.75
C VAL A 394 -8.56 -19.52 34.53
N GLY A 395 -9.42 -18.77 33.84
CA GLY A 395 -10.43 -17.90 34.45
C GLY A 395 -11.52 -18.67 35.19
N MET A 396 -11.98 -19.79 34.62
CA MET A 396 -12.96 -20.68 35.25
C MET A 396 -12.37 -21.36 36.49
N THR A 397 -11.14 -21.88 36.41
CA THR A 397 -10.49 -22.53 37.57
C THR A 397 -10.20 -21.53 38.69
N SER A 398 -9.58 -20.39 38.39
CA SER A 398 -9.30 -19.35 39.41
C SER A 398 -10.57 -18.80 40.04
N GLY A 399 -11.57 -18.43 39.23
CA GLY A 399 -12.82 -17.85 39.71
C GLY A 399 -13.67 -18.82 40.54
N TYR A 400 -13.74 -20.10 40.14
CA TYR A 400 -14.57 -21.10 40.83
C TYR A 400 -13.95 -21.52 42.16
N PHE A 401 -12.71 -22.01 42.14
CA PHE A 401 -12.06 -22.58 43.33
C PHE A 401 -11.64 -21.51 44.34
N GLY A 402 -11.22 -20.31 43.88
CA GLY A 402 -10.80 -19.25 44.78
C GLY A 402 -9.54 -19.57 45.61
N GLY A 403 -9.29 -18.77 46.64
CA GLY A 403 -8.22 -19.00 47.61
C GLY A 403 -6.82 -19.01 46.99
N ARG A 404 -5.99 -20.00 47.35
CA ARG A 404 -4.60 -20.09 46.87
C ARG A 404 -4.48 -20.34 45.37
N ILE A 405 -5.41 -21.09 44.77
CA ILE A 405 -5.39 -21.38 43.32
C ILE A 405 -5.59 -20.07 42.54
N ASP A 406 -6.57 -19.28 42.97
CA ASP A 406 -6.83 -17.96 42.42
C ASP A 406 -5.62 -17.03 42.57
N GLU A 407 -5.07 -16.95 43.78
CA GLU A 407 -3.90 -16.11 44.07
C GLU A 407 -2.70 -16.45 43.17
N ILE A 408 -2.35 -17.73 43.03
CA ILE A 408 -1.21 -18.16 42.19
C ILE A 408 -1.47 -17.87 40.72
N LEU A 409 -2.63 -18.28 40.18
CA LEU A 409 -2.94 -18.09 38.76
C LEU A 409 -3.04 -16.62 38.40
N MET A 410 -3.70 -15.80 39.24
CA MET A 410 -3.80 -14.37 39.01
C MET A 410 -2.47 -13.65 39.21
N ARG A 411 -1.56 -14.14 40.05
CA ARG A 411 -0.21 -13.58 40.15
C ARG A 411 0.58 -13.75 38.86
N VAL A 412 0.45 -14.91 38.20
CA VAL A 412 1.06 -15.15 36.88
C VAL A 412 0.45 -14.24 35.82
N VAL A 413 -0.89 -14.12 35.80
CA VAL A 413 -1.60 -13.21 34.87
C VAL A 413 -1.16 -11.76 35.08
N ASP A 414 -1.15 -11.29 36.33
CA ASP A 414 -0.78 -9.91 36.68
C ASP A 414 0.69 -9.63 36.33
N PHE A 415 1.59 -10.60 36.51
CA PHE A 415 2.98 -10.48 36.09
C PHE A 415 3.11 -10.28 34.57
N LEU A 416 2.40 -11.08 33.78
CA LEU A 416 2.41 -10.96 32.31
C LEU A 416 1.81 -9.63 31.83
N LEU A 417 0.74 -9.14 32.46
CA LEU A 417 0.08 -7.88 32.10
C LEU A 417 0.91 -6.63 32.41
N VAL A 418 1.88 -6.71 33.33
CA VAL A 418 2.80 -5.60 33.63
C VAL A 418 3.82 -5.40 32.50
N ILE A 419 4.14 -6.46 31.75
CA ILE A 419 5.09 -6.38 30.64
C ILE A 419 4.37 -5.80 29.41
N PRO A 420 4.95 -4.80 28.72
CA PRO A 420 4.39 -4.31 27.46
C PRO A 420 4.23 -5.44 26.42
N GLY A 421 2.98 -5.65 25.97
CA GLY A 421 2.62 -6.80 25.12
C GLY A 421 3.38 -6.84 23.79
N LEU A 422 3.44 -5.70 23.06
CA LEU A 422 4.13 -5.64 21.76
C LEU A 422 5.64 -5.96 21.88
N PRO A 423 6.43 -5.32 22.77
CA PRO A 423 7.84 -5.72 22.97
C PRO A 423 8.04 -7.19 23.30
N LEU A 424 7.19 -7.77 24.16
CA LEU A 424 7.30 -9.19 24.51
C LEU A 424 6.98 -10.08 23.30
N MET A 425 5.96 -9.74 22.51
CA MET A 425 5.66 -10.43 21.25
C MET A 425 6.84 -10.36 20.28
N MET A 426 7.51 -9.21 20.15
CA MET A 426 8.67 -9.06 19.26
C MET A 426 9.81 -9.99 19.64
N VAL A 427 10.16 -10.04 20.93
CA VAL A 427 11.24 -10.92 21.42
C VAL A 427 10.91 -12.39 21.16
N LEU A 428 9.67 -12.82 21.44
CA LEU A 428 9.26 -14.21 21.21
C LEU A 428 9.19 -14.55 19.71
N ALA A 429 8.66 -13.64 18.88
CA ALA A 429 8.59 -13.84 17.43
C ALA A 429 10.00 -13.94 16.81
N ALA A 430 10.92 -13.06 17.23
CA ALA A 430 12.31 -13.10 16.79
C ALA A 430 13.02 -14.41 17.19
N PHE A 431 12.71 -14.96 18.36
CA PHE A 431 13.29 -16.23 18.83
C PHE A 431 12.70 -17.45 18.11
N LEU A 432 11.38 -17.48 17.88
CA LEU A 432 10.70 -18.61 17.24
C LEU A 432 10.89 -18.63 15.71
N GLY A 433 11.16 -17.48 15.11
CA GLY A 433 11.35 -17.30 13.66
C GLY A 433 10.07 -16.90 12.91
N PRO A 434 10.22 -16.39 11.67
CA PRO A 434 9.15 -15.72 10.92
C PRO A 434 8.22 -16.73 10.23
N THR A 435 7.27 -17.30 10.95
CA THR A 435 6.22 -18.16 10.37
C THR A 435 4.84 -17.76 10.87
N ILE A 436 3.81 -17.97 10.04
CA ILE A 436 2.41 -17.69 10.42
C ILE A 436 2.02 -18.45 11.70
N GLN A 437 2.46 -19.70 11.84
CA GLN A 437 2.17 -20.53 13.01
C GLN A 437 2.81 -19.96 14.28
N ASN A 438 4.05 -19.49 14.20
CA ASN A 438 4.74 -18.87 15.33
C ASN A 438 4.05 -17.57 15.76
N ILE A 439 3.62 -16.73 14.82
CA ILE A 439 2.88 -15.50 15.14
C ILE A 439 1.55 -15.81 15.84
N ILE A 440 0.81 -16.81 15.35
CA ILE A 440 -0.42 -17.29 16.01
C ILE A 440 -0.12 -17.75 17.44
N LEU A 441 0.94 -18.54 17.63
CA LEU A 441 1.35 -19.06 18.94
C LEU A 441 1.72 -17.91 19.90
N VAL A 442 2.51 -16.95 19.44
CA VAL A 442 2.95 -15.79 20.23
C VAL A 442 1.76 -14.96 20.69
N ILE A 443 0.84 -14.64 19.77
CA ILE A 443 -0.37 -13.89 20.11
C ILE A 443 -1.24 -14.69 21.07
N ALA A 444 -1.41 -16.00 20.85
CA ALA A 444 -2.23 -16.85 21.72
C ALA A 444 -1.69 -16.96 23.15
N ILE A 445 -0.37 -17.17 23.31
CA ILE A 445 0.33 -17.31 24.60
C ILE A 445 0.30 -16.01 25.42
N LEU A 446 0.17 -14.85 24.79
CA LEU A 446 0.14 -13.57 25.50
C LEU A 446 -1.28 -13.02 25.67
N GLY A 447 -2.17 -13.27 24.71
CA GLY A 447 -3.53 -12.72 24.70
C GLY A 447 -4.48 -13.28 25.77
N TRP A 448 -4.18 -14.44 26.37
CA TRP A 448 -5.16 -15.18 27.18
C TRP A 448 -5.39 -14.55 28.55
N THR A 449 -4.44 -13.73 28.99
CA THR A 449 -4.37 -13.07 30.29
C THR A 449 -5.58 -12.15 30.53
N GLY A 450 -5.97 -11.37 29.52
CA GLY A 450 -7.14 -10.50 29.56
C GLY A 450 -8.44 -11.29 29.72
N THR A 451 -8.66 -12.27 28.83
CA THR A 451 -9.85 -13.14 28.88
C THR A 451 -9.94 -13.90 30.20
N SER A 452 -8.81 -14.40 30.75
CA SER A 452 -8.78 -15.07 32.04
C SER A 452 -9.31 -14.19 33.18
N ARG A 453 -8.84 -12.94 33.26
CA ARG A 453 -9.29 -12.00 34.28
C ARG A 453 -10.77 -11.65 34.12
N LEU A 454 -11.23 -11.45 32.88
CA LEU A 454 -12.63 -11.19 32.58
C LEU A 454 -13.52 -12.35 33.03
N ILE A 455 -13.20 -13.58 32.60
CA ILE A 455 -13.99 -14.77 32.92
C ILE A 455 -13.96 -15.06 34.41
N ARG A 456 -12.81 -14.92 35.08
CA ARG A 456 -12.72 -15.01 36.53
C ARG A 456 -13.72 -14.12 37.24
N SER A 457 -13.79 -12.83 36.85
CA SER A 457 -14.70 -11.87 37.48
C SER A 457 -16.17 -12.30 37.37
N GLN A 458 -16.55 -12.85 36.21
CA GLN A 458 -17.90 -13.31 35.94
C GLN A 458 -18.21 -14.59 36.70
N VAL A 459 -17.26 -15.54 36.75
CA VAL A 459 -17.39 -16.78 37.51
C VAL A 459 -17.54 -16.51 39.00
N MET A 460 -16.80 -15.54 39.56
CA MET A 460 -16.95 -15.14 40.96
C MET A 460 -18.35 -14.56 41.26
N ALA A 461 -18.94 -13.82 40.32
CA ALA A 461 -20.31 -13.34 40.46
C ALA A 461 -21.33 -14.49 40.34
N GLU A 462 -21.11 -15.41 39.42
CA GLU A 462 -22.03 -16.50 39.10
C GLU A 462 -22.05 -17.59 40.17
N LYS A 463 -20.91 -17.91 40.77
CA LYS A 463 -20.79 -18.98 41.77
C LYS A 463 -21.55 -18.71 43.08
N ASN A 464 -21.84 -17.44 43.37
CA ASN A 464 -22.54 -17.00 44.58
C ASN A 464 -24.07 -16.92 44.39
N LYS A 465 -24.61 -17.35 43.24
CA LYS A 465 -26.05 -17.35 42.98
C LYS A 465 -26.74 -18.58 43.59
N ALA A 466 -27.98 -18.40 44.04
CA ALA A 466 -28.76 -19.41 44.79
C ALA A 466 -28.92 -20.76 44.06
N TYR A 467 -28.99 -20.79 42.73
CA TYR A 467 -29.09 -22.06 41.99
C TYR A 467 -27.79 -22.86 42.02
N VAL A 468 -26.63 -22.20 42.13
CA VAL A 468 -25.33 -22.89 42.30
C VAL A 468 -25.23 -23.49 43.70
N GLU A 469 -25.63 -22.73 44.72
CA GLU A 469 -25.69 -23.23 46.10
C GLU A 469 -26.65 -24.42 46.23
N SER A 470 -27.81 -24.34 45.59
CA SER A 470 -28.79 -25.43 45.55
C SER A 470 -28.23 -26.68 44.85
N ALA A 471 -27.53 -26.51 43.72
CA ALA A 471 -26.89 -27.63 43.02
C ALA A 471 -25.82 -28.31 43.88
N LYS A 472 -25.02 -27.53 44.64
CA LYS A 472 -24.05 -28.06 45.61
C LYS A 472 -24.73 -28.81 46.75
N ALA A 473 -25.83 -28.30 47.30
CA ALA A 473 -26.57 -28.95 48.38
C ALA A 473 -27.15 -30.32 47.99
N ILE A 474 -27.44 -30.53 46.70
CA ILE A 474 -27.93 -31.79 46.14
C ILE A 474 -26.78 -32.76 45.79
N GLY A 475 -25.52 -32.35 45.99
CA GLY A 475 -24.33 -33.19 45.79
C GLY A 475 -23.79 -33.20 44.34
N ALA A 476 -24.10 -32.19 43.54
CA ALA A 476 -23.51 -32.07 42.20
C ALA A 476 -21.99 -31.86 42.27
N SER A 477 -21.23 -32.52 41.39
CA SER A 477 -19.77 -32.37 41.34
C SER A 477 -19.36 -30.98 40.82
N ASP A 478 -18.18 -30.51 41.23
CA ASP A 478 -17.66 -29.21 40.81
C ASP A 478 -17.55 -29.07 39.28
N THR A 479 -17.03 -30.11 38.61
CA THR A 479 -16.95 -30.18 37.15
C THR A 479 -18.32 -30.07 36.51
N TYR A 480 -19.33 -30.76 37.06
CA TYR A 480 -20.71 -30.66 36.57
C TYR A 480 -21.23 -29.24 36.71
N ILE A 481 -21.02 -28.59 37.87
CA ILE A 481 -21.45 -27.20 38.10
C ILE A 481 -20.78 -26.23 37.12
N ILE A 482 -19.47 -26.37 36.93
CA ILE A 482 -18.67 -25.54 36.02
C ILE A 482 -19.23 -25.61 34.60
N TYR A 483 -19.35 -26.81 34.02
CA TYR A 483 -19.76 -26.96 32.61
C TYR A 483 -21.26 -26.80 32.37
N ARG A 484 -22.11 -27.20 33.34
CA ARG A 484 -23.56 -27.19 33.17
C ARG A 484 -24.22 -25.90 33.61
N HIS A 485 -23.66 -25.22 34.61
CA HIS A 485 -24.29 -24.05 35.23
C HIS A 485 -23.49 -22.77 35.09
N ILE A 486 -22.16 -22.79 35.17
CA ILE A 486 -21.37 -21.55 35.15
C ILE A 486 -20.98 -21.18 33.71
N LEU A 487 -20.36 -22.10 32.97
CA LEU A 487 -19.85 -21.86 31.62
C LEU A 487 -20.96 -21.32 30.68
N PRO A 488 -22.17 -21.92 30.62
CA PRO A 488 -23.23 -21.42 29.74
C PRO A 488 -23.70 -20.00 30.10
N ASN A 489 -23.60 -19.60 31.37
CA ASN A 489 -23.99 -18.27 31.83
C ASN A 489 -22.92 -17.20 31.58
N VAL A 490 -21.65 -17.57 31.49
CA VAL A 490 -20.56 -16.64 31.10
C VAL A 490 -20.26 -16.64 29.60
N THR A 491 -20.79 -17.61 28.85
CA THR A 491 -20.64 -17.70 27.38
C THR A 491 -21.11 -16.44 26.63
N PRO A 492 -22.20 -15.74 27.02
CA PRO A 492 -22.64 -14.57 26.28
C PRO A 492 -21.64 -13.41 26.28
N ILE A 493 -21.04 -13.10 27.44
CA ILE A 493 -19.98 -12.08 27.54
C ILE A 493 -18.68 -12.56 26.90
N LEU A 494 -18.40 -13.87 26.95
CA LEU A 494 -17.27 -14.48 26.24
C LEU A 494 -17.35 -14.28 24.72
N PHE A 495 -18.53 -14.36 24.12
CA PHE A 495 -18.67 -14.10 22.67
C PHE A 495 -18.32 -12.66 22.29
N ALA A 496 -18.73 -11.69 23.10
CA ALA A 496 -18.34 -10.30 22.90
C ALA A 496 -16.81 -10.13 23.05
N ASP A 497 -16.20 -10.74 24.07
CA ASP A 497 -14.73 -10.72 24.26
C ASP A 497 -13.98 -11.32 23.07
N ILE A 498 -14.43 -12.48 22.54
CA ILE A 498 -13.82 -13.11 21.36
C ILE A 498 -13.80 -12.15 20.18
N THR A 499 -14.91 -11.47 19.89
CA THR A 499 -14.97 -10.56 18.72
C THR A 499 -14.00 -9.39 18.84
N LEU A 500 -13.82 -8.84 20.04
CA LEU A 500 -12.83 -7.77 20.29
C LEU A 500 -11.39 -8.32 20.35
N GLY A 501 -11.23 -9.55 20.82
CA GLY A 501 -9.96 -10.27 20.81
C GLY A 501 -9.42 -10.48 19.40
N VAL A 502 -10.29 -10.74 18.42
CA VAL A 502 -9.91 -10.86 17.00
C VAL A 502 -9.33 -9.53 16.49
N VAL A 503 -9.92 -8.39 16.86
CA VAL A 503 -9.38 -7.06 16.51
C VAL A 503 -7.98 -6.88 17.10
N GLY A 504 -7.81 -7.20 18.38
CA GLY A 504 -6.50 -7.14 19.05
C GLY A 504 -5.45 -8.01 18.35
N ALA A 505 -5.82 -9.25 17.99
CA ALA A 505 -4.93 -10.18 17.29
C ALA A 505 -4.54 -9.69 15.89
N ILE A 506 -5.47 -9.12 15.11
CA ILE A 506 -5.19 -8.54 13.79
C ILE A 506 -4.23 -7.36 13.93
N LEU A 507 -4.45 -6.46 14.89
CA LEU A 507 -3.56 -5.32 15.13
C LEU A 507 -2.16 -5.76 15.58
N SER A 508 -2.08 -6.79 16.44
CA SER A 508 -0.80 -7.38 16.85
C SER A 508 -0.06 -8.02 15.69
N GLU A 509 -0.74 -8.79 14.84
CA GLU A 509 -0.16 -9.35 13.60
C GLU A 509 0.35 -8.25 12.69
N SER A 510 -0.49 -7.25 12.40
CA SER A 510 -0.12 -6.16 11.51
C SER A 510 1.05 -5.34 12.06
N GLY A 511 1.11 -5.13 13.38
CA GLY A 511 2.24 -4.48 14.05
C GLY A 511 3.54 -5.30 13.98
N LEU A 512 3.49 -6.61 14.22
CA LEU A 512 4.66 -7.49 14.10
C LEU A 512 5.14 -7.61 12.65
N SER A 513 4.19 -7.70 11.71
CA SER A 513 4.45 -7.78 10.28
C SER A 513 5.04 -6.48 9.73
N PHE A 514 4.54 -5.32 10.19
CA PHE A 514 5.11 -4.00 9.91
C PHE A 514 6.58 -3.88 10.33
N LEU A 515 6.95 -4.54 11.44
CA LEU A 515 8.31 -4.58 11.95
C LEU A 515 9.19 -5.65 11.31
N GLY A 516 8.69 -6.35 10.28
CA GLY A 516 9.45 -7.36 9.54
C GLY A 516 9.64 -8.69 10.27
N LEU A 517 8.80 -9.01 11.26
CA LEU A 517 8.89 -10.24 12.05
C LEU A 517 8.02 -11.39 11.51
N THR A 518 7.43 -11.23 10.32
CA THR A 518 6.63 -12.26 9.64
C THR A 518 7.35 -12.80 8.40
N ASP A 519 6.83 -13.87 7.83
CA ASP A 519 7.33 -14.46 6.59
C ASP A 519 7.28 -13.45 5.42
N PRO A 520 8.42 -13.08 4.80
CA PRO A 520 8.45 -12.10 3.72
C PRO A 520 7.91 -12.62 2.39
N SER A 521 7.68 -13.93 2.24
CA SER A 521 7.13 -14.55 1.03
C SER A 521 5.60 -14.50 0.96
N GLN A 522 4.93 -14.23 2.09
CA GLN A 522 3.48 -14.23 2.19
C GLN A 522 2.95 -12.79 2.27
N PRO A 523 1.98 -12.40 1.43
CA PRO A 523 1.41 -11.06 1.50
C PRO A 523 0.48 -10.94 2.71
N SER A 524 0.79 -10.06 3.66
CA SER A 524 -0.17 -9.61 4.70
C SER A 524 -0.30 -8.09 4.67
N TRP A 525 -1.39 -7.53 5.16
CA TRP A 525 -1.59 -6.08 5.13
C TRP A 525 -0.51 -5.34 5.95
N GLY A 526 -0.09 -5.89 7.09
CA GLY A 526 1.05 -5.36 7.83
C GLY A 526 2.36 -5.43 7.03
N ARG A 527 2.54 -6.46 6.18
CA ARG A 527 3.75 -6.64 5.38
C ARG A 527 3.80 -5.64 4.24
N MET A 528 2.67 -5.39 3.57
CA MET A 528 2.55 -4.36 2.55
C MET A 528 2.91 -2.97 3.12
N LEU A 529 2.47 -2.67 4.34
CA LEU A 529 2.84 -1.45 5.05
C LEU A 529 4.34 -1.41 5.39
N ALA A 530 4.92 -2.54 5.82
CA ALA A 530 6.35 -2.68 6.11
C ALA A 530 7.19 -2.38 4.87
N ASP A 531 6.82 -3.00 3.75
CA ASP A 531 7.53 -2.88 2.48
C ASP A 531 7.44 -1.44 1.97
N ALA A 532 6.25 -0.84 1.97
CA ALA A 532 6.09 0.56 1.60
C ALA A 532 6.90 1.51 2.50
N GLN A 533 7.00 1.25 3.81
CA GLN A 533 7.81 2.09 4.71
C GLN A 533 9.31 1.89 4.46
N GLY A 534 9.79 0.66 4.33
CA GLY A 534 11.21 0.33 4.18
C GLY A 534 11.80 0.79 2.84
N SER A 535 10.99 0.83 1.79
CA SER A 535 11.38 1.24 0.43
C SER A 535 11.09 2.71 0.11
N GLY A 536 10.61 3.49 1.10
CA GLY A 536 10.36 4.91 0.92
C GLY A 536 9.12 5.22 0.08
N GLY A 537 8.08 4.38 0.10
CA GLY A 537 6.84 4.55 -0.66
C GLY A 537 6.20 5.93 -0.48
N PHE A 538 6.23 6.51 0.72
CA PHE A 538 5.79 7.90 0.92
C PHE A 538 6.69 8.92 0.22
N SER A 539 8.01 8.77 0.33
CA SER A 539 8.99 9.66 -0.31
C SER A 539 8.92 9.58 -1.84
N ASN A 540 8.58 8.40 -2.37
CA ASN A 540 8.39 8.16 -3.80
C ASN A 540 7.00 8.60 -4.30
N GLY A 541 6.10 9.08 -3.43
CA GLY A 541 4.74 9.49 -3.81
C GLY A 541 3.73 8.33 -3.98
N ALA A 542 4.12 7.10 -3.66
CA ALA A 542 3.30 5.88 -3.80
C ALA A 542 2.35 5.65 -2.61
N TRP A 543 1.54 6.67 -2.29
CA TRP A 543 0.68 6.68 -1.10
C TRP A 543 -0.41 5.59 -1.12
N TRP A 544 -0.88 5.16 -2.31
CA TRP A 544 -1.92 4.13 -2.44
C TRP A 544 -1.48 2.80 -1.84
N VAL A 545 -0.20 2.42 -1.99
CA VAL A 545 0.36 1.17 -1.43
C VAL A 545 0.28 1.15 0.10
N VAL A 546 0.15 2.31 0.75
CA VAL A 546 -0.01 2.45 2.21
C VAL A 546 -1.47 2.58 2.62
N VAL A 547 -2.23 3.43 1.94
CA VAL A 547 -3.60 3.78 2.37
C VAL A 547 -4.53 2.59 2.27
N PHE A 548 -4.49 1.80 1.21
CA PHE A 548 -5.41 0.67 1.04
C PHE A 548 -5.24 -0.46 2.06
N PRO A 549 -4.03 -0.98 2.36
CA PRO A 549 -3.88 -1.97 3.42
C PRO A 549 -4.27 -1.41 4.80
N GLY A 550 -3.98 -0.14 5.09
CA GLY A 550 -4.45 0.52 6.31
C GLY A 550 -5.98 0.61 6.38
N LEU A 551 -6.64 0.94 5.28
CA LEU A 551 -8.10 0.94 5.19
C LEU A 551 -8.70 -0.46 5.37
N MET A 552 -8.07 -1.50 4.82
CA MET A 552 -8.55 -2.87 5.02
C MET A 552 -8.47 -3.30 6.49
N ILE A 553 -7.36 -3.03 7.18
CA ILE A 553 -7.22 -3.30 8.63
C ILE A 553 -8.29 -2.55 9.42
N THR A 554 -8.50 -1.27 9.14
CA THR A 554 -9.44 -0.43 9.90
C THR A 554 -10.90 -0.84 9.66
N VAL A 555 -11.31 -1.07 8.41
CA VAL A 555 -12.68 -1.49 8.08
C VAL A 555 -12.97 -2.88 8.66
N LEU A 556 -12.02 -3.81 8.60
CA LEU A 556 -12.18 -5.14 9.22
C LEU A 556 -12.30 -5.04 10.74
N SER A 557 -11.44 -4.25 11.37
CA SER A 557 -11.46 -4.00 12.83
C SER A 557 -12.76 -3.37 13.29
N LEU A 558 -13.26 -2.40 12.52
CA LEU A 558 -14.54 -1.73 12.79
C LEU A 558 -15.71 -2.70 12.67
N ALA A 559 -15.70 -3.59 11.67
CA ALA A 559 -16.73 -4.60 11.48
C ALA A 559 -16.82 -5.55 12.68
N PHE A 560 -15.69 -6.10 13.15
CA PHE A 560 -15.65 -6.92 14.36
C PHE A 560 -16.08 -6.14 15.61
N THR A 561 -15.68 -4.87 15.73
CA THR A 561 -16.06 -4.01 16.86
C THR A 561 -17.57 -3.78 16.91
N PHE A 562 -18.20 -3.48 15.76
CA PHE A 562 -19.66 -3.33 15.68
C PHE A 562 -20.40 -4.62 16.02
N VAL A 563 -19.88 -5.76 15.56
CA VAL A 563 -20.44 -7.06 15.90
C VAL A 563 -20.34 -7.31 17.39
N GLY A 564 -19.17 -7.13 18.00
CA GLY A 564 -18.94 -7.33 19.42
C GLY A 564 -19.75 -6.44 20.33
N HIS A 565 -19.83 -5.15 20.00
CA HIS A 565 -20.64 -4.21 20.78
C HIS A 565 -22.14 -4.54 20.71
N THR A 566 -22.62 -4.95 19.53
CA THR A 566 -24.02 -5.39 19.39
C THR A 566 -24.29 -6.70 20.12
N LEU A 567 -23.33 -7.64 20.09
CA LEU A 567 -23.42 -8.89 20.86
C LEU A 567 -23.57 -8.59 22.35
N ASP A 568 -22.73 -7.71 22.91
CA ASP A 568 -22.80 -7.34 24.32
C ASP A 568 -24.16 -6.70 24.67
N GLN A 569 -24.67 -5.78 23.83
CA GLN A 569 -25.98 -5.15 24.05
C GLN A 569 -27.15 -6.16 24.04
N VAL A 570 -27.14 -7.11 23.10
CA VAL A 570 -28.22 -8.10 22.95
C VAL A 570 -28.18 -9.15 24.07
N LEU A 571 -26.98 -9.49 24.53
CA LEU A 571 -26.74 -10.55 25.49
C LEU A 571 -26.75 -10.08 26.95
N ASN A 572 -26.53 -8.78 27.19
CA ASN A 572 -26.53 -8.21 28.53
C ASN A 572 -27.91 -7.60 28.91
N PRO A 573 -28.68 -8.24 29.81
CA PRO A 573 -30.01 -7.76 30.18
C PRO A 573 -30.00 -6.42 30.93
N ARG A 574 -28.87 -6.00 31.52
CA ARG A 574 -28.78 -4.75 32.32
C ARG A 574 -28.71 -3.49 31.46
N LEU A 575 -28.33 -3.59 30.18
CA LEU A 575 -28.25 -2.45 29.26
C LEU A 575 -29.60 -2.13 28.59
N ARG A 576 -30.63 -2.95 28.82
CA ARG A 576 -31.96 -2.82 28.20
C ARG A 576 -32.92 -1.87 28.94
N GLU A 577 -32.59 -1.47 30.16
CA GLU A 577 -33.44 -0.65 31.05
C GLU A 577 -33.01 0.83 31.16
N ARG A 578 -32.05 1.28 30.33
CA ARG A 578 -31.71 2.70 30.16
C ARG A 578 -31.95 3.10 28.71
#